data_AF-A0AAJ1BRR7-F1
#
_entry.id   AF-A0AAJ1BRR7-F1
#
_cell.length_a   1.000
_cell.length_b   1.000
_cell.length_c   1.000
_cell.angle_alpha   90.00
_cell.angle_beta   90.00
_cell.angle_gamma   90.00
#
_symmetry.space_group_name_H-M   'P 1'
#
loop_
_entity.id
_entity.type
_entity.pdbx_description
1 polymer ?
#
loop_
_entity_poly.entity_id
_entity_poly.type
_entity_poly.pdbx_seq_one_letter_code
_entity_poly.pdbx_strand_id
1 'polypeptide(L)' 'MSEVDRSEAMARLESLFAESKANNEGTGIEEIVEAVLGEDADEEISEMVLMAMESRSGSITNEEILDGILKLQEWRLDQS' A
#
# COMPACT_ATOMS: atom_id res chain seq x y z
N MET A 1 14.30 -11.28 -6.65
CA MET A 1 13.24 -10.50 -6.00
C MET A 1 13.81 -9.12 -5.78
N SER A 2 13.19 -8.10 -6.38
CA SER A 2 13.51 -6.72 -6.02
C SER A 2 13.06 -6.57 -4.57
N GLU A 3 14.00 -6.42 -3.65
CA GLU A 3 13.64 -6.13 -2.26
C GLU A 3 13.09 -4.71 -2.26
N VAL A 4 11.79 -4.56 -1.99
CA VAL A 4 11.19 -3.22 -1.87
C VAL A 4 11.94 -2.47 -0.77
N ASP A 5 12.61 -1.37 -1.11
CA ASP A 5 13.23 -0.51 -0.11
C ASP A 5 12.12 0.14 0.71
N ARG A 6 11.92 -0.37 1.93
CA ARG A 6 10.90 0.14 2.87
C ARG A 6 11.00 1.64 3.11
N SER A 7 12.21 2.19 3.11
CA SER A 7 12.41 3.63 3.35
C SER A 7 11.91 4.44 2.15
N GLU A 8 12.18 3.96 0.95
CA GLU A 8 11.71 4.59 -0.28
C GLU A 8 10.19 4.44 -0.45
N ALA A 9 9.66 3.24 -0.19
CA ALA A 9 8.21 2.98 -0.20
C ALA A 9 7.46 3.84 0.81
N MET A 10 8.02 4.02 2.02
CA MET A 10 7.44 4.93 3.01
C MET A 10 7.42 6.37 2.51
N ALA A 11 8.54 6.85 1.95
CA ALA A 11 8.61 8.22 1.45
C ALA A 11 7.60 8.49 0.32
N ARG A 12 7.38 7.52 -0.56
CA ARG A 12 6.34 7.58 -1.61
C ARG A 12 4.94 7.63 -1.00
N LEU A 13 4.66 6.73 -0.05
CA LEU A 13 3.36 6.66 0.63
C LEU A 13 3.04 7.96 1.40
N GLU A 14 4.02 8.51 2.13
CA GLU A 14 3.87 9.78 2.84
C GLU A 14 3.63 10.95 1.89
N SER A 15 4.35 10.98 0.75
CA SER A 15 4.17 12.02 -0.27
C SER A 15 2.78 11.95 -0.88
N LEU A 16 2.30 10.75 -1.22
CA LEU A 16 0.96 10.52 -1.75
C LEU A 16 -0.13 11.04 -0.81
N PHE A 17 -0.04 10.73 0.49
CA PHE A 17 -1.00 11.22 1.48
C PHE A 17 -0.88 12.74 1.74
N ALA A 18 0.32 13.30 1.63
CA ALA A 18 0.51 14.74 1.75
C ALA A 18 -0.14 15.48 0.57
N GLU A 19 0.02 14.96 -0.65
CA GLU A 19 -0.57 15.50 -1.87
C GLU A 19 -2.09 15.39 -1.88
N SER A 20 -2.64 14.21 -1.55
CA SER A 20 -4.10 14.02 -1.49
C SER A 20 -4.75 14.93 -0.45
N LYS A 21 -4.11 15.10 0.71
CA LYS A 21 -4.54 16.04 1.74
C LYS A 21 -4.46 17.50 1.27
N ALA A 22 -3.43 17.87 0.51
CA ALA A 22 -3.28 19.23 -0.03
C ALA A 22 -4.35 19.54 -1.09
N ASN A 23 -4.71 18.54 -1.91
CA ASN A 23 -5.73 18.65 -2.95
C ASN A 23 -7.16 18.42 -2.42
N ASN A 24 -7.31 18.05 -1.14
CA ASN A 24 -8.57 17.69 -0.50
C ASN A 24 -9.30 16.55 -1.23
N GLU A 25 -8.50 15.60 -1.72
CA GLU A 25 -8.91 14.38 -2.41
C GLU A 25 -8.65 13.16 -1.52
N GLY A 26 -9.42 12.10 -1.72
CA GLY A 26 -9.12 10.80 -1.12
C GLY A 26 -8.03 10.09 -1.94
N THR A 27 -7.22 9.28 -1.29
CA THR A 27 -6.24 8.42 -1.99
C THR A 27 -6.90 7.09 -2.33
N GLY A 28 -6.80 6.67 -3.60
CA GLY A 28 -7.27 5.37 -4.05
C GLY A 28 -6.41 4.23 -3.51
N ILE A 29 -6.97 3.05 -3.35
CA ILE A 29 -6.21 1.87 -2.88
C ILE A 29 -5.14 1.46 -3.89
N GLU A 30 -5.47 1.55 -5.18
CA GLU A 30 -4.53 1.31 -6.28
C GLU A 30 -3.29 2.22 -6.16
N GLU A 31 -3.50 3.51 -5.90
CA GLU A 31 -2.40 4.49 -5.73
C GLU A 31 -1.55 4.17 -4.49
N ILE A 32 -2.19 3.75 -3.38
CA ILE A 32 -1.49 3.36 -2.15
C ILE A 32 -0.60 2.14 -2.42
N VAL A 33 -1.12 1.15 -3.13
CA VAL A 33 -0.42 -0.09 -3.46
C VAL A 33 0.73 0.18 -4.43
N GLU A 34 0.51 1.03 -5.44
CA GLU A 34 1.56 1.47 -6.36
C GLU A 34 2.66 2.26 -5.63
N ALA A 35 2.30 3.13 -4.68
CA ALA A 35 3.30 3.86 -3.89
C ALA A 35 4.19 2.93 -3.06
N VAL A 36 3.64 1.80 -2.59
CA VAL A 36 4.38 0.82 -1.78
C VAL A 36 5.18 -0.17 -2.63
N LEU A 37 4.57 -0.77 -3.64
CA LEU A 37 5.16 -1.87 -4.41
C LEU A 37 5.79 -1.43 -5.75
N GLY A 38 5.49 -0.21 -6.21
CA GLY A 38 5.99 0.29 -7.49
C GLY A 38 5.56 -0.62 -8.65
N GLU A 39 6.53 -1.08 -9.44
CA GLU A 39 6.29 -1.94 -10.62
C GLU A 39 5.72 -3.32 -10.27
N ASP A 40 5.84 -3.76 -9.01
CA ASP A 40 5.28 -5.02 -8.53
C ASP A 40 3.79 -4.89 -8.10
N ALA A 41 3.21 -3.68 -8.21
CA ALA A 41 1.78 -3.45 -7.98
C ALA A 41 0.93 -3.99 -9.14
N ASP A 42 -0.14 -4.70 -8.81
CA ASP A 42 -1.14 -5.17 -9.77
C ASP A 42 -2.56 -5.18 -9.18
N GLU A 43 -3.53 -5.52 -10.02
CA GLU A 43 -4.95 -5.54 -9.68
C GLU A 43 -5.24 -6.57 -8.56
N GLU A 44 -4.60 -7.74 -8.58
CA GLU A 44 -4.85 -8.80 -7.60
C GLU A 44 -4.43 -8.36 -6.19
N ILE A 45 -3.21 -7.81 -6.05
CA ILE A 45 -2.77 -7.30 -4.74
C ILE A 45 -3.59 -6.08 -4.30
N SER A 46 -4.05 -5.25 -5.25
CA SER A 46 -4.92 -4.10 -4.95
C SER A 46 -6.28 -4.53 -4.40
N GLU A 47 -6.91 -5.54 -4.99
CA GLU A 47 -8.16 -6.13 -4.50
C GLU A 47 -7.99 -6.75 -3.10
N MET A 48 -6.88 -7.45 -2.87
CA MET A 48 -6.57 -8.02 -1.55
C MET A 48 -6.45 -6.94 -0.47
N VAL A 49 -5.75 -5.84 -0.78
CA VAL A 49 -5.59 -4.71 0.13
C VAL A 49 -6.94 -4.01 0.37
N LEU A 50 -7.77 -3.86 -0.66
CA LEU A 50 -9.13 -3.33 -0.53
C LEU A 50 -9.95 -4.15 0.48
N MET A 51 -10.02 -5.47 0.31
CA MET A 51 -10.75 -6.34 1.23
C MET A 51 -10.21 -6.24 2.66
N ALA A 52 -8.89 -6.15 2.82
CA ALA A 52 -8.27 -5.99 4.14
C ALA A 52 -8.66 -4.65 4.80
N MET A 53 -8.65 -3.56 4.04
CA MET A 53 -9.04 -2.23 4.52
C MET A 53 -10.53 -2.16 4.90
N GLU A 54 -11.42 -2.72 4.09
CA GLU A 54 -12.87 -2.76 4.36
C GLU A 54 -13.21 -3.57 5.62
N SER A 55 -12.42 -4.61 5.90
CA SER A 55 -12.61 -5.45 7.10
C SER A 55 -12.17 -4.75 8.39
N ARG A 56 -11.35 -3.70 8.29
CA ARG A 56 -10.76 -3.02 9.44
C ARG A 56 -11.67 -1.89 9.93
N SER A 57 -11.72 -1.72 11.24
CA SER A 57 -12.37 -0.57 11.88
C SER A 57 -11.33 0.30 12.58
N GLY A 58 -11.40 1.62 12.39
CA GLY A 58 -10.53 2.59 13.08
C GLY A 58 -9.41 3.17 12.21
N SER A 59 -8.65 4.10 12.79
CA SER A 59 -7.53 4.78 12.12
C SER A 59 -6.37 3.82 11.86
N ILE A 60 -5.74 3.93 10.70
CA ILE A 60 -4.53 3.19 10.33
C ILE A 60 -3.39 4.19 10.16
N THR A 61 -2.18 3.80 10.58
CA THR A 61 -0.96 4.56 10.35
C THR A 61 -0.31 4.19 9.04
N ASN A 62 0.52 5.07 8.48
CA ASN A 62 1.27 4.79 7.25
C ASN A 62 2.20 3.57 7.41
N GLU A 63 2.79 3.38 8.59
CA GLU A 63 3.58 2.20 8.93
C GLU A 63 2.77 0.90 8.87
N GLU A 64 1.54 0.90 9.42
CA GLU A 64 0.65 -0.25 9.34
C GLU A 64 0.19 -0.54 7.92
N ILE A 65 -0.06 0.49 7.10
CA ILE A 65 -0.40 0.33 5.68
C ILE A 65 0.78 -0.32 4.94
N LEU A 66 1.97 0.26 5.06
CA LEU A 66 3.18 -0.24 4.42
C LEU A 66 3.45 -1.70 4.81
N ASP A 67 3.43 -1.98 6.11
CA ASP A 67 3.68 -3.32 6.64
C ASP A 67 2.62 -4.32 6.21
N GLY A 68 1.35 -3.92 6.19
CA GLY A 68 0.25 -4.76 5.73
C GLY A 68 0.37 -5.14 4.26
N ILE A 69 0.68 -4.18 3.39
CA ILE A 69 0.83 -4.41 1.94
C ILE A 69 2.03 -5.32 1.66
N LEU A 70 3.17 -5.07 2.30
CA LEU A 70 4.36 -5.91 2.13
C LEU A 70 4.11 -7.36 2.59
N LYS A 71 3.45 -7.55 3.74
CA LYS A 71 3.09 -8.89 4.22
C LYS A 71 2.11 -9.62 3.31
N LEU A 72 1.15 -8.90 2.72
CA LEU A 72 0.22 -9.47 1.75
C LEU A 72 0.94 -9.90 0.47
N GLN A 73 1.88 -9.08 -0.02
CA GLN A 73 2.70 -9.43 -1.18
C GLN A 73 3.61 -10.62 -0.90
N GLU A 74 4.28 -10.66 0.27
CA GLU A 74 5.07 -11.82 0.71
C GLU A 74 4.21 -13.08 0.75
N TRP A 75 3.03 -13.02 1.37
CA TRP A 75 2.11 -14.16 1.43
C TRP A 75 1.70 -14.64 0.04
N ARG A 76 1.40 -13.71 -0.88
CA ARG A 76 1.01 -14.02 -2.27
C ARG A 76 2.14 -14.72 -3.02
N LEU A 77 3.38 -14.25 -2.88
CA LEU A 77 4.55 -14.88 -3.48
C LEU A 77 4.82 -16.27 -2.90
N ASP A 78 4.59 -16.47 -1.60
CA ASP A 78 4.70 -17.76 -0.92
C ASP A 78 3.61 -18.77 -1.34
N GLN A 79 2.51 -18.33 -1.95
CA GLN A 79 1.49 -19.23 -2.52
C GLN A 79 1.85 -19.73 -3.94
N SER A 80 2.89 -19.18 -4.58
CA SER A 80 3.32 -19.56 -5.94
C SER A 80 4.40 -20.64 -5.95
#